data_AF-B2T5P7-F1
#
_entry.id   AF-B2T5P7-F1
#
_cell.length_a   1.000
_cell.length_b   1.000
_cell.length_c   1.000
_cell.angle_alpha   90.00
_cell.angle_beta   90.00
_cell.angle_gamma   90.00
#
_symmetry.space_group_name_H-M   'P 1'
#
loop_
_entity.id
_entity.type
_entity.pdbx_description
1 polymer ?
#
loop_
_entity_poly.entity_id
_entity_poly.type
_entity_poly.pdbx_seq_one_letter_code
_entity_poly.pdbx_strand_id
1 'polypeptide(L)'
;MHGTGDKMRNRGTPVVLDNDPVLCPCGKNRVIAASDAKCFVHKNTNIGRSTVGNPPPGVTQTAPFDEQFTLVDDTRRPLAHIRYRIVTNSGQVTTGTTNAIGATERIETDGTERLRLYITGESINE
;
A
#
# COMPACT_ATOMS: atom_id res chain seq x y z
N MET A 1 -9.58 -8.65 15.06
CA MET A 1 -9.33 -8.95 13.64
C MET A 1 -10.03 -10.27 13.41
N HIS A 2 -10.75 -10.47 12.31
CA HIS A 2 -11.49 -11.72 12.12
C HIS A 2 -10.70 -12.63 11.19
N GLY A 3 -10.03 -13.63 11.76
CA GLY A 3 -9.22 -14.58 11.00
C GLY A 3 -10.08 -15.65 10.34
N THR A 4 -9.91 -15.83 9.03
CA THR A 4 -10.63 -16.86 8.28
C THR A 4 -9.84 -18.17 8.14
N GLY A 5 -8.60 -18.23 8.65
CA GLY A 5 -7.75 -19.42 8.71
C GLY A 5 -8.16 -20.40 9.81
N ASP A 6 -9.43 -20.82 9.84
CA ASP A 6 -10.04 -21.66 10.88
C ASP A 6 -9.29 -22.98 11.19
N LYS A 7 -8.63 -23.56 10.19
CA LYS A 7 -7.84 -24.80 10.30
C LYS A 7 -6.45 -24.63 10.90
N MET A 8 -5.98 -23.40 11.08
CA MET A 8 -4.69 -23.11 11.71
C MET A 8 -4.91 -22.11 12.84
N ARG A 9 -4.40 -22.43 14.03
CA ARG A 9 -4.63 -21.60 15.23
C ARG A 9 -3.31 -21.20 15.87
N ASN A 10 -3.21 -19.94 16.28
CA ASN A 10 -2.18 -19.45 17.18
C ASN A 10 -2.81 -19.20 18.55
N ARG A 11 -2.34 -19.92 19.59
CA ARG A 11 -2.89 -19.83 20.95
C ARG A 11 -4.42 -19.98 21.03
N GLY A 12 -4.97 -20.87 20.20
CA GLY A 12 -6.41 -21.13 20.15
C GLY A 12 -7.22 -20.15 19.30
N THR A 13 -6.65 -19.04 18.84
CA THR A 13 -7.30 -18.11 17.91
C THR A 13 -7.00 -18.48 16.46
N PRO A 14 -7.99 -18.52 15.56
CA PRO A 14 -7.75 -18.69 14.13
C PRO A 14 -6.73 -17.69 13.61
N VAL A 15 -5.78 -18.17 12.81
CA VAL A 15 -4.84 -17.28 12.12
C VAL A 15 -5.59 -16.45 11.07
N VAL A 16 -4.99 -15.33 10.70
CA VAL A 16 -5.50 -14.46 9.64
C VAL A 16 -4.78 -14.76 8.35
N LEU A 17 -5.52 -14.73 7.26
CA LEU A 17 -5.01 -14.91 5.91
C LEU A 17 -4.82 -13.54 5.25
N ASP A 18 -4.08 -13.55 4.14
CA ASP A 18 -4.05 -12.40 3.25
C ASP A 18 -5.49 -11.99 2.87
N ASN A 19 -5.74 -10.69 2.80
CA ASN A 19 -7.05 -10.08 2.58
C ASN A 19 -8.09 -10.27 3.69
N ASP A 20 -7.74 -10.75 4.89
CA ASP A 20 -8.68 -10.75 6.01
C ASP A 20 -9.00 -9.33 6.50
N PRO A 21 -10.23 -9.05 6.96
CA PRO A 21 -10.58 -7.74 7.49
C PRO A 21 -9.91 -7.48 8.84
N VAL A 22 -9.32 -6.29 8.97
CA VAL A 22 -8.84 -5.77 10.27
C VAL A 22 -9.97 -5.02 10.98
N LEU A 23 -9.83 -4.79 12.30
CA LEU A 23 -10.84 -4.07 13.08
C LEU A 23 -10.77 -2.54 12.88
N CYS A 24 -10.59 -2.10 11.64
CA CYS A 24 -10.78 -0.69 11.31
C CYS A 24 -12.28 -0.41 11.30
N PRO A 25 -12.77 0.63 12.01
CA PRO A 25 -14.16 1.07 11.92
C PRO A 25 -14.59 1.41 10.49
N CYS A 26 -13.64 1.79 9.64
CA CYS A 26 -13.85 2.07 8.22
C CYS A 26 -14.24 0.84 7.39
N GLY A 27 -13.95 -0.38 7.84
CA GLY A 27 -14.20 -1.62 7.11
C GLY A 27 -13.38 -1.79 5.82
N LYS A 28 -12.44 -0.88 5.51
CA LYS A 28 -11.66 -0.87 4.25
C LYS A 28 -10.30 -1.56 4.37
N ASN A 29 -9.69 -1.55 5.54
CA ASN A 29 -8.34 -2.08 5.71
C ASN A 29 -8.34 -3.62 5.72
N ARG A 30 -7.29 -4.22 5.15
CA ARG A 30 -7.11 -5.67 5.01
C ARG A 30 -5.74 -6.10 5.50
N VAL A 31 -5.62 -7.34 5.95
CA VAL A 31 -4.35 -7.99 6.28
C VAL A 31 -3.58 -8.20 4.98
N ILE A 32 -2.30 -7.82 4.96
CA ILE A 32 -1.38 -8.10 3.86
C ILE A 32 -0.36 -9.11 4.39
N ALA A 33 -0.35 -10.32 3.83
CA ALA A 33 0.70 -11.28 4.11
C ALA A 33 1.92 -10.94 3.23
N ALA A 34 3.12 -11.12 3.78
CA ALA A 34 4.34 -10.89 3.00
C ALA A 34 4.38 -11.84 1.79
N SER A 35 4.80 -11.32 0.63
CA SER A 35 4.86 -12.10 -0.61
C SER A 35 5.83 -13.29 -0.54
N ASP A 36 6.76 -13.26 0.40
CA ASP A 36 7.74 -14.31 0.67
C ASP A 36 7.34 -15.25 1.82
N ALA A 37 6.11 -15.13 2.35
CA ALA A 37 5.59 -15.95 3.43
C ALA A 37 5.82 -17.45 3.14
N LYS A 38 6.23 -18.20 4.17
CA LYS A 38 6.57 -19.62 4.06
C LYS A 38 5.46 -20.55 4.58
N CYS A 39 4.31 -20.00 4.95
CA CYS A 39 3.16 -20.72 5.49
C CYS A 39 1.94 -20.50 4.59
N PHE A 40 1.43 -21.57 3.98
CA PHE A 40 0.30 -21.51 3.06
C PHE A 40 -0.86 -22.40 3.54
N VAL A 41 -2.09 -21.91 3.40
CA VAL A 41 -3.31 -22.68 3.69
C VAL A 41 -3.98 -23.08 2.39
N HIS A 42 -4.01 -24.39 2.11
CA HIS A 42 -4.71 -24.94 0.95
C HIS A 42 -6.13 -25.40 1.33
N LYS A 43 -7.14 -24.94 0.59
CA LYS A 43 -8.52 -25.47 0.71
C LYS A 43 -8.67 -26.61 -0.30
N ASN A 44 -8.79 -27.84 0.17
CA ASN A 44 -9.03 -28.99 -0.70
C ASN A 44 -10.52 -28.99 -1.10
N THR A 45 -10.86 -28.43 -2.26
CA THR A 45 -12.23 -28.47 -2.80
C THR A 45 -12.40 -29.73 -3.64
N ASN A 46 -12.74 -30.86 -3.00
CA ASN A 46 -13.23 -32.03 -3.71
C ASN A 46 -14.67 -31.76 -4.20
N ILE A 47 -14.82 -31.09 -5.33
CA ILE A 47 -16.09 -30.96 -6.06
C ILE A 47 -15.84 -31.35 -7.52
N GLY A 48 -16.68 -32.24 -8.03
CA GLY A 48 -16.50 -33.00 -9.26
C GLY A 48 -16.18 -32.17 -10.51
N ARG A 49 -15.48 -32.85 -11.42
CA ARG A 49 -15.12 -32.44 -12.77
C ARG A 49 -16.34 -31.84 -13.48
N SER A 50 -16.32 -30.52 -13.69
CA SER A 50 -17.09 -29.84 -14.73
C SER A 50 -16.12 -28.98 -15.51
N THR A 51 -16.27 -29.01 -16.83
CA THR A 51 -15.44 -28.41 -17.86
C THR A 51 -14.80 -27.09 -17.43
N VAL A 52 -13.47 -27.12 -17.22
CA VAL A 52 -12.65 -25.93 -17.07
C VAL A 52 -12.66 -25.22 -18.42
N GLY A 53 -13.60 -24.29 -18.59
CA GLY A 53 -13.32 -23.12 -19.42
C GLY A 53 -12.03 -22.52 -18.86
N ASN A 54 -11.07 -22.23 -19.74
CA ASN A 54 -9.84 -21.52 -19.37
C ASN A 54 -10.20 -20.43 -18.36
N PRO A 55 -9.61 -20.42 -17.15
CA PRO A 55 -9.79 -19.28 -16.29
C PRO A 55 -9.36 -18.05 -17.11
N PRO A 56 -10.15 -16.96 -17.14
CA PRO A 56 -9.63 -15.72 -17.67
C PRO A 56 -8.28 -15.48 -16.97
N PRO A 57 -7.21 -15.10 -17.70
CA PRO A 57 -5.89 -14.96 -17.11
C PRO A 57 -6.05 -14.14 -15.83
N GLY A 58 -5.70 -14.77 -14.71
CA GLY A 58 -5.88 -14.20 -13.39
C GLY A 58 -5.25 -12.83 -13.41
N VAL A 59 -6.08 -11.79 -13.29
CA VAL A 59 -5.61 -10.43 -13.06
C VAL A 59 -4.81 -10.51 -11.77
N THR A 60 -3.49 -10.50 -11.91
CA THR A 60 -2.58 -10.33 -10.80
C THR A 60 -2.89 -8.92 -10.33
N GLN A 61 -3.69 -8.80 -9.26
CA GLN A 61 -4.06 -7.50 -8.73
C GLN A 61 -2.82 -6.98 -8.00
N THR A 62 -1.92 -6.34 -8.74
CA THR A 62 -0.82 -5.58 -8.17
C THR A 62 -1.46 -4.51 -7.30
N ALA A 63 -1.34 -4.64 -5.98
CA ALA A 63 -1.79 -3.58 -5.09
C ALA A 63 -0.97 -2.32 -5.44
N PRO A 64 -1.61 -1.15 -5.61
CA PRO A 64 -0.88 0.07 -5.90
C PRO A 64 0.05 0.39 -4.72
N PHE A 65 1.22 0.92 -5.05
CA PHE A 65 2.16 1.45 -4.08
C PHE A 65 1.60 2.77 -3.57
N ASP A 66 1.32 2.86 -2.28
CA ASP A 66 0.64 4.00 -1.65
C ASP A 66 1.56 4.70 -0.64
N GLU A 67 2.34 5.66 -1.14
CA GLU A 67 3.45 6.31 -0.43
C GLU A 67 3.08 7.73 0.03
N GLN A 68 3.70 8.20 1.12
CA GLN A 68 3.57 9.58 1.60
C GLN A 68 4.94 10.10 2.04
N PHE A 69 5.26 11.34 1.70
CA PHE A 69 6.53 11.96 2.03
C PHE A 69 6.35 13.08 3.05
N THR A 70 7.30 13.21 3.98
CA THR A 70 7.40 14.35 4.90
C THR A 70 8.62 15.17 4.54
N LEU A 71 8.39 16.44 4.21
CA LEU A 71 9.44 17.41 3.95
C LEU A 71 9.94 18.03 5.25
N VAL A 72 11.25 18.04 5.43
CA VAL A 72 11.93 18.68 6.56
C VAL A 72 13.13 19.49 6.08
N ASP A 73 13.53 20.50 6.84
CA ASP A 73 14.79 21.22 6.64
C ASP A 73 16.00 20.41 7.16
N ASP A 74 17.20 20.97 7.03
CA ASP A 74 18.46 20.40 7.50
C ASP A 74 18.49 20.18 9.03
N THR A 75 17.77 21.01 9.78
CA THR A 75 17.57 20.87 11.23
C THR A 75 16.44 19.91 11.62
N ARG A 76 15.84 19.20 10.65
CA ARG A 76 14.69 18.29 10.80
C ARG A 76 13.38 18.97 11.21
N ARG A 77 13.23 20.28 10.98
CA ARG A 77 11.94 20.95 11.19
C ARG A 77 11.02 20.71 9.99
N PRO A 78 9.74 20.43 10.20
CA PRO A 78 8.79 20.23 9.12
C PRO A 78 8.64 21.46 8.22
N LEU A 79 8.72 21.24 6.91
CA LEU A 79 8.45 22.25 5.90
C LEU A 79 6.95 22.27 5.59
N ALA A 80 6.19 22.99 6.43
CA ALA A 80 4.75 23.15 6.26
C ALA A 80 4.40 24.14 5.14
N HIS A 81 3.27 23.91 4.48
CA HIS A 81 2.70 24.81 3.47
C HIS A 81 3.59 25.08 2.24
N ILE A 82 4.49 24.14 1.92
CA ILE A 82 5.37 24.23 0.76
C ILE A 82 4.72 23.58 -0.45
N ARG A 83 4.71 24.30 -1.58
CA ARG A 83 4.26 23.74 -2.87
C ARG A 83 5.26 22.71 -3.37
N TYR A 84 4.75 21.55 -3.73
CA TYR A 84 5.53 20.47 -4.28
C TYR A 84 5.01 20.00 -5.64
N ARG A 85 5.91 19.37 -6.39
CA ARG A 85 5.64 18.65 -7.63
C ARG A 85 6.39 17.33 -7.60
N ILE A 86 5.67 16.23 -7.73
CA ILE A 86 6.22 14.88 -7.86
C ILE A 86 6.08 14.44 -9.31
N VAL A 87 7.15 13.88 -9.86
CA VAL A 87 7.17 13.32 -11.22
C VAL A 87 7.64 11.89 -11.14
N THR A 88 6.81 10.98 -11.64
CA THR A 88 7.18 9.57 -11.76
C THR A 88 8.02 9.32 -13.02
N ASN A 89 8.65 8.15 -13.12
CA ASN A 89 9.37 7.77 -14.34
C ASN A 89 8.42 7.43 -15.52
N SER A 90 7.17 7.03 -15.23
CA SER A 90 6.09 6.86 -16.21
C SER A 90 5.54 8.20 -16.72
N GLY A 91 5.96 9.33 -16.14
CA GLY A 91 5.59 10.67 -16.58
C GLY A 91 4.33 11.22 -15.90
N GLN A 92 3.77 10.51 -14.93
CA GLN A 92 2.70 11.03 -14.08
C GLN A 92 3.23 12.20 -13.24
N VAL A 93 2.43 13.25 -13.13
CA VAL A 93 2.77 14.46 -12.37
C VAL A 93 1.69 14.71 -11.33
N THR A 94 2.10 14.78 -10.07
CA THR A 94 1.22 15.15 -8.95
C THR A 94 1.76 16.43 -8.31
N THR A 95 0.88 17.39 -8.04
CA THR A 95 1.22 18.65 -7.39
C THR A 95 0.37 18.86 -6.16
N GLY A 96 0.92 19.51 -5.15
CA GLY A 96 0.16 19.82 -3.94
C GLY A 96 0.88 20.79 -3.04
N THR A 97 0.39 20.91 -1.81
CA THR A 97 1.00 21.71 -0.76
C THR A 97 1.12 20.86 0.49
N THR A 98 2.27 20.89 1.16
CA THR A 98 2.44 20.12 2.39
C THR A 98 1.55 20.63 3.51
N ASN A 99 1.10 19.72 4.38
CA ASN A 99 0.28 20.08 5.54
C ASN A 99 1.12 20.67 6.69
N ALA A 100 0.48 20.90 7.84
CA ALA A 100 1.10 21.51 9.02
C ALA A 100 2.30 20.72 9.60
N ILE A 101 2.41 19.43 9.28
CA ILE A 101 3.53 18.57 9.70
C ILE A 101 4.50 18.28 8.55
N GLY A 102 4.42 19.04 7.45
CA GLY A 102 5.29 18.88 6.28
C GLY A 102 4.96 17.69 5.41
N ALA A 103 3.83 17.00 5.61
CA ALA A 103 3.48 15.81 4.83
C ALA A 103 2.78 16.18 3.50
N THR A 104 3.13 15.46 2.43
CA THR A 104 2.42 15.49 1.14
C THR A 104 1.08 14.77 1.24
N GLU A 105 0.27 14.87 0.19
CA GLU A 105 -0.79 13.89 -0.03
C GLU A 105 -0.20 12.50 -0.31
N ARG A 106 -1.05 11.47 -0.21
CA ARG A 106 -0.67 10.10 -0.56
C ARG A 106 -0.57 9.95 -2.08
N ILE A 107 0.44 9.25 -2.54
CA ILE A 107 0.75 9.03 -3.95
C ILE A 107 0.58 7.54 -4.24
N GLU A 108 -0.29 7.22 -5.20
CA GLU A 108 -0.53 5.85 -5.66
C GLU A 108 0.19 5.61 -7.00
N THR A 109 1.00 4.55 -7.10
CA THR A 109 1.56 4.07 -8.38
C THR A 109 1.22 2.59 -8.61
N ASP A 110 0.98 2.21 -9.87
CA ASP A 110 0.58 0.83 -10.24
C ASP A 110 1.74 -0.19 -10.13
N GLY A 111 2.96 0.29 -9.89
CA GLY A 111 4.17 -0.50 -9.81
C GLY A 111 5.30 0.22 -9.09
N THR A 112 6.43 -0.46 -8.92
CA THR A 112 7.66 0.16 -8.40
C THR A 112 8.15 1.21 -9.39
N GLU A 113 8.16 2.47 -8.97
CA GLU A 113 8.55 3.60 -9.81
C GLU A 113 9.57 4.49 -9.11
N ARG A 114 10.39 5.19 -9.92
CA ARG A 114 11.29 6.22 -9.41
C ARG A 114 10.58 7.56 -9.41
N LEU A 115 10.37 8.13 -8.23
CA LEU A 115 9.79 9.45 -8.07
C LEU A 115 10.88 10.53 -7.97
N ARG A 116 10.59 11.70 -8.54
CA ARG A 116 11.37 12.94 -8.36
C ARG A 116 10.48 13.98 -7.71
N LEU A 117 10.84 14.39 -6.49
CA LEU A 117 10.14 15.41 -5.73
C LEU A 117 10.85 16.75 -5.89
N TYR A 118 10.11 17.74 -6.38
CA TYR A 118 10.53 19.12 -6.51
C TYR A 118 9.72 19.96 -5.53
N ILE A 119 10.37 20.91 -4.89
CA ILE A 119 9.73 21.87 -3.99
C ILE A 119 10.02 23.27 -4.49
N THR A 120 9.06 24.17 -4.29
CA THR A 120 9.25 25.57 -4.64
C THR A 120 9.67 26.29 -3.37
N GLY A 121 10.94 26.67 -3.28
CA GLY A 121 11.47 27.47 -2.18
C GLY A 121 12.68 28.24 -2.66
N GLU A 122 12.75 29.54 -2.33
CA GLU A 122 14.03 30.24 -2.35
C GLU A 122 14.93 29.58 -1.32
N SER A 123 16.13 29.19 -1.73
CA SER A 123 17.20 28.88 -0.79
C SER A 123 17.53 30.17 -0.05
N ILE A 124 16.96 30.37 1.14
CA ILE A 124 17.48 31.35 2.10
C ILE A 124 18.75 30.76 2.70
N ASN A 125 19.83 30.81 1.93
CA ASN A 125 21.17 30.73 2.48
C ASN A 125 21.45 32.12 3.08
N GLU A 126 21.33 32.26 4.40
CA GLU A 126 22.06 33.32 5.13
C GLU A 126 23.48 32.83 5.45
#